data_AF-A0A2Z6D3Q6-F1
#
_entry.id   AF-A0A2Z6D3Q6-F1
#
_cell.length_a   1.000
_cell.length_b   1.000
_cell.length_c   1.000
_cell.angle_alpha   90.00
_cell.angle_beta   90.00
_cell.angle_gamma   90.00
#
_symmetry.space_group_name_H-M   'P 1'
#
loop_
_entity.id
_entity.type
_entity.pdbx_description
1 polymer ?
#
loop_
_entity_poly.entity_id
_entity_poly.type
_entity_poly.pdbx_seq_one_letter_code
_entity_poly.pdbx_strand_id
1 'polypeptide(L)'
;MDRLATASAAKSLTASQIEDLRLAASKMNGVERRSFQAQMALKYCQGSARLAETVFGWGRNNIEVGLAEKRTGITCVGLQSTFSGAKLWEEKQPEAALSLQRLAESHAQQDPTFKTSLAYTRLTAASALKELKELGFSPEQLPGASTMAQVLNRMGYRLRLVVKAKPQKKSHKQMTSLTTSKTSHILQQANQLSD
;
A
#
# COMPACT_ATOMS: atom_id res chain seq x y z
N MET A 1 11.90 30.62 54.82
CA MET A 1 11.24 31.04 53.57
C MET A 1 10.24 29.95 53.21
N ASP A 2 9.04 30.10 53.74
CA ASP A 2 7.92 29.19 53.54
C ASP A 2 7.40 29.27 52.10
N ARG A 3 7.38 28.14 51.40
CA ARG A 3 6.53 27.95 50.22
C ARG A 3 5.41 26.99 50.59
N LEU A 4 4.30 27.57 51.03
CA LEU A 4 3.00 26.90 51.11
C LEU A 4 2.63 26.42 49.70
N ALA A 5 2.78 25.12 49.47
CA ALA A 5 2.18 24.45 48.32
C ALA A 5 0.67 24.51 48.51
N THR A 6 0.01 25.34 47.70
CA THR A 6 -1.45 25.36 47.55
C THR A 6 -1.90 23.99 47.07
N ALA A 7 -2.36 23.17 48.00
CA ALA A 7 -3.07 21.94 47.70
C ALA A 7 -4.35 22.29 46.92
N SER A 8 -4.27 22.14 45.60
CA SER A 8 -5.40 22.29 44.70
C SER A 8 -6.50 21.31 45.14
N ALA A 9 -7.60 21.86 45.63
CA ALA A 9 -8.78 21.10 46.02
C ALA A 9 -9.18 20.15 44.88
N ALA A 10 -9.12 18.85 45.13
CA ALA A 10 -9.55 17.84 44.17
C ALA A 10 -11.00 18.15 43.78
N LYS A 11 -11.23 18.56 42.53
CA LYS A 11 -12.58 18.78 42.00
C LYS A 11 -13.32 17.45 42.07
N SER A 12 -14.28 17.32 42.98
CA SER A 12 -15.09 16.12 43.14
C SER A 12 -15.93 15.89 41.89
N LEU A 13 -15.76 14.72 41.26
CA LEU A 13 -16.55 14.30 40.12
C LEU A 13 -17.85 13.64 40.60
N THR A 14 -18.94 13.85 39.86
CA THR A 14 -20.18 13.09 40.08
C THR A 14 -20.04 11.68 39.50
N ALA A 15 -20.85 10.73 39.98
CA ALA A 15 -20.84 9.35 39.49
C ALA A 15 -21.10 9.27 37.97
N SER A 16 -22.04 10.08 37.44
CA SER A 16 -22.32 10.15 35.99
C SER A 16 -21.09 10.57 35.19
N GLN A 17 -20.35 11.58 35.65
CA GLN A 17 -19.15 12.04 34.96
C GLN A 17 -18.04 10.99 34.95
N ILE A 18 -17.92 10.20 36.03
CA ILE A 18 -16.97 9.09 36.11
C ILE A 18 -17.32 8.03 35.07
N GLU A 19 -18.60 7.69 34.91
CA GLU A 19 -19.07 6.75 33.89
C GLU A 19 -18.83 7.26 32.47
N ASP A 20 -19.08 8.54 32.20
CA ASP A 20 -18.80 9.14 30.89
C ASP A 20 -17.31 9.07 30.54
N LEU A 21 -16.43 9.33 31.51
CA LEU A 21 -14.98 9.24 31.33
C LEU A 21 -14.51 7.80 31.12
N ARG A 22 -15.11 6.83 31.83
CA ARG A 22 -14.86 5.39 31.61
C ARG A 22 -15.30 4.97 30.22
N LEU A 23 -16.48 5.40 29.79
CA LEU A 23 -17.01 5.13 28.45
C LEU A 23 -16.08 5.72 27.37
N ALA A 24 -15.65 6.97 27.52
CA ALA A 24 -14.71 7.59 26.60
C ALA A 24 -13.39 6.82 26.51
N ALA A 25 -12.80 6.45 27.66
CA ALA A 25 -11.57 5.66 27.69
C ALA A 25 -11.75 4.28 27.01
N SER A 26 -12.92 3.66 27.11
CA SER A 26 -13.21 2.35 26.49
C SER A 26 -13.19 2.40 24.95
N LYS A 27 -13.45 3.57 24.35
CA LYS A 27 -13.46 3.76 22.89
C LYS A 27 -12.07 4.04 22.31
N MET A 28 -11.11 4.44 23.14
CA MET A 28 -9.72 4.67 22.74
C MET A 28 -8.89 3.41 22.95
N ASN A 29 -7.78 3.22 22.21
CA ASN A 29 -6.90 2.07 22.36
C ASN A 29 -5.42 2.48 22.50
N GLY A 30 -4.61 1.58 23.06
CA GLY A 30 -3.15 1.73 23.13
C GLY A 30 -2.69 3.04 23.76
N VAL A 31 -1.85 3.77 23.03
CA VAL A 31 -1.26 5.05 23.45
C VAL A 31 -2.31 6.14 23.68
N GLU A 32 -3.34 6.22 22.84
CA GLU A 32 -4.38 7.25 22.96
C GLU A 32 -5.18 7.09 24.26
N ARG A 33 -5.56 5.85 24.59
CA ARG A 33 -6.23 5.56 25.87
C ARG A 33 -5.34 5.96 27.04
N ARG A 34 -4.05 5.60 26.99
CA ARG A 34 -3.08 5.86 28.04
C ARG A 34 -2.86 7.36 28.26
N SER A 35 -2.69 8.12 27.18
CA SER A 35 -2.48 9.57 27.24
C SER A 35 -3.73 10.29 27.76
N PHE A 36 -4.93 9.85 27.35
CA PHE A 36 -6.19 10.36 27.88
C PHE A 36 -6.30 10.11 29.39
N GLN A 37 -6.06 8.88 29.84
CA GLN A 37 -6.12 8.51 31.25
C GLN A 37 -5.11 9.32 32.10
N ALA A 38 -3.89 9.51 31.60
CA ALA A 38 -2.88 10.32 32.28
C ALA A 38 -3.29 11.80 32.38
N GLN A 39 -3.92 12.36 31.35
CA GLN A 39 -4.44 13.73 31.38
C GLN A 39 -5.57 13.88 32.41
N MET A 40 -6.51 12.94 32.46
CA MET A 40 -7.60 12.96 33.43
C MET A 40 -7.09 12.73 34.86
N ALA A 41 -6.09 11.86 35.05
CA ALA A 41 -5.43 11.65 36.34
C ALA A 41 -4.70 12.91 36.83
N LEU A 42 -4.05 13.67 35.95
CA LEU A 42 -3.47 14.96 36.33
C LEU A 42 -4.54 15.98 36.73
N LYS A 43 -5.65 16.03 35.98
CA LYS A 43 -6.71 17.02 36.21
C LYS A 43 -7.50 16.76 37.50
N TYR A 44 -7.84 15.50 37.80
CA TYR A 44 -8.75 15.15 38.89
C TYR A 44 -8.09 14.40 40.06
N CYS A 45 -6.97 13.73 39.81
CA CYS A 45 -6.28 12.90 40.80
C CYS A 45 -4.89 13.42 41.16
N GLN A 46 -4.57 14.68 40.81
CA GLN A 46 -3.27 15.32 41.06
C GLN A 46 -2.07 14.52 40.50
N GLY A 47 -2.29 13.71 39.47
CA GLY A 47 -1.28 12.81 38.91
C GLY A 47 -1.01 11.55 39.74
N SER A 48 -1.83 11.24 40.75
CA SER A 48 -1.71 10.00 41.53
C SER A 48 -2.40 8.84 40.83
N ALA A 49 -1.61 7.82 40.43
CA ALA A 49 -2.12 6.60 39.82
C ALA A 49 -3.01 5.80 40.79
N ARG A 50 -2.71 5.83 42.09
CA ARG A 50 -3.49 5.15 43.12
C ARG A 50 -4.89 5.76 43.28
N LEU A 51 -4.98 7.09 43.26
CA LEU A 51 -6.27 7.78 43.31
C LEU A 51 -7.07 7.55 42.03
N ALA A 52 -6.41 7.58 40.86
CA ALA A 52 -7.07 7.35 39.58
C ALA A 52 -7.63 5.91 39.46
N GLU A 53 -6.95 4.90 40.00
CA GLU A 53 -7.52 3.56 40.11
C GLU A 53 -8.74 3.53 41.03
N THR A 54 -8.68 4.20 42.19
CA THR A 54 -9.79 4.21 43.16
C THR A 54 -11.03 4.92 42.59
N VAL A 55 -10.84 6.04 41.89
CA VAL A 55 -11.93 6.86 41.32
C VAL A 55 -12.44 6.26 40.00
N PHE A 56 -11.55 5.98 39.05
CA PHE A 56 -11.92 5.58 37.69
C PHE A 56 -11.83 4.08 37.41
N GLY A 57 -11.21 3.28 38.28
CA GLY A 57 -11.00 1.85 38.04
C GLY A 57 -9.95 1.54 36.97
N TRP A 58 -9.08 2.51 36.64
CA TRP A 58 -8.04 2.32 35.64
C TRP A 58 -6.77 1.71 36.23
N GLY A 59 -6.08 0.86 35.47
CA GLY A 59 -4.87 0.18 35.94
C GLY A 59 -3.72 1.16 36.22
N ARG A 60 -3.12 1.03 37.41
CA ARG A 60 -2.04 1.91 37.91
C ARG A 60 -0.87 2.03 36.93
N ASN A 61 -0.33 0.89 36.48
CA ASN A 61 0.83 0.85 35.60
C ASN A 61 0.59 1.63 34.30
N ASN A 62 -0.61 1.58 33.73
CA ASN A 62 -0.92 2.31 32.50
C ASN A 62 -0.90 3.83 32.74
N ILE A 63 -1.47 4.27 33.86
CA ILE A 63 -1.49 5.68 34.26
C ILE A 63 -0.06 6.17 34.56
N GLU A 64 0.73 5.41 35.30
CA GLU A 64 2.14 5.76 35.61
C GLU A 64 2.98 5.92 34.34
N VAL A 65 2.86 4.97 33.41
CA VAL A 65 3.51 5.06 32.10
C VAL A 65 3.02 6.30 31.35
N GLY A 66 1.71 6.53 31.27
CA GLY A 66 1.16 7.72 30.58
C GLY A 66 1.59 9.06 31.20
N LEU A 67 1.73 9.12 32.52
CA LEU A 67 2.24 10.29 33.23
C LEU A 67 3.73 10.51 32.92
N ALA A 68 4.53 9.44 32.89
CA ALA A 68 5.94 9.49 32.53
C ALA A 68 6.14 9.89 31.05
N GLU A 69 5.34 9.34 30.13
CA GLU A 69 5.32 9.71 28.72
C GLU A 69 4.99 11.20 28.56
N LYS A 70 3.95 11.69 29.24
CA LYS A 70 3.58 13.11 29.20
C LYS A 70 4.67 14.03 29.79
N ARG A 71 5.38 13.58 30.83
CA ARG A 71 6.49 14.33 31.46
C ARG A 71 7.72 14.41 30.55
N THR A 72 7.99 13.34 29.81
CA THR A 72 9.22 13.21 28.98
C THR A 72 9.00 13.61 27.53
N GLY A 73 7.75 13.63 27.05
CA GLY A 73 7.41 13.80 25.63
C GLY A 73 7.70 12.56 24.78
N ILE A 74 8.08 11.43 25.40
CA ILE A 74 8.41 10.18 24.71
C ILE A 74 7.23 9.24 24.83
N THR A 75 6.73 8.73 23.70
CA THR A 75 5.65 7.74 23.66
C THR A 75 6.20 6.32 23.73
N CYS A 76 5.79 5.53 24.73
CA CYS A 76 6.19 4.14 24.83
C CYS A 76 5.32 3.26 23.92
N VAL A 77 5.91 2.79 22.82
CA VAL A 77 5.30 1.84 21.90
C VAL A 77 5.50 0.42 22.43
N GLY A 78 4.44 -0.40 22.38
CA GLY A 78 4.52 -1.78 22.85
C GLY A 78 5.52 -2.60 22.02
N LEU A 79 6.24 -3.51 22.68
CA LEU A 79 7.16 -4.44 21.99
C LEU A 79 6.40 -5.28 20.96
N GLN A 80 5.21 -5.78 21.32
CA GLN A 80 4.37 -6.56 20.41
C GLN A 80 3.96 -5.74 19.17
N SER A 81 3.48 -4.51 19.31
CA SER A 81 3.09 -3.72 18.13
C SER A 81 4.26 -3.39 17.20
N THR A 82 5.49 -3.38 17.71
CA THR A 82 6.68 -2.96 16.94
C THR A 82 7.47 -4.13 16.37
N PHE A 83 7.51 -5.26 17.10
CA PHE A 83 8.33 -6.42 16.77
C PHE A 83 7.52 -7.70 16.55
N SER A 84 6.19 -7.65 16.62
CA SER A 84 5.37 -8.79 16.20
C SER A 84 5.18 -8.82 14.69
N GLY A 85 4.83 -9.99 14.18
CA GLY A 85 4.66 -10.27 12.77
C GLY A 85 5.76 -11.16 12.21
N ALA A 86 5.41 -11.97 11.22
CA ALA A 86 6.40 -12.70 10.44
C ALA A 86 7.15 -11.70 9.57
N LYS A 87 8.48 -11.60 9.76
CA LYS A 87 9.35 -10.80 8.88
C LYS A 87 9.11 -11.19 7.43
N LEU A 88 9.18 -10.19 6.56
CA LEU A 88 9.05 -10.37 5.12
C LEU A 88 10.14 -11.33 4.63
N TRP A 89 9.85 -12.07 3.57
CA TRP A 89 10.80 -13.06 3.05
C TRP A 89 12.09 -12.39 2.58
N GLU A 90 11.96 -11.24 1.91
CA GLU A 90 13.05 -10.41 1.43
C GLU A 90 13.97 -9.89 2.55
N GLU A 91 13.44 -9.70 3.76
CA GLU A 91 14.24 -9.33 4.94
C GLU A 91 14.97 -10.53 5.54
N LYS A 92 14.37 -11.72 5.46
CA LYS A 92 14.97 -12.97 5.96
C LYS A 92 16.08 -13.48 5.04
N GLN A 93 15.94 -13.28 3.73
CA GLN A 93 16.85 -13.78 2.71
C GLN A 93 17.30 -12.63 1.78
N PRO A 94 18.14 -11.70 2.26
CA PRO A 94 18.52 -10.51 1.49
C PRO A 94 19.28 -10.86 0.20
N GLU A 95 20.13 -11.89 0.23
CA GLU A 95 20.91 -12.31 -0.94
C GLU A 95 20.02 -12.88 -2.06
N ALA A 96 19.06 -13.74 -1.70
CA ALA A 96 18.09 -14.28 -2.65
C ALA A 96 17.16 -13.17 -3.20
N ALA A 97 16.78 -12.20 -2.37
CA ALA A 97 15.98 -11.06 -2.78
C ALA A 97 16.71 -10.16 -3.78
N LEU A 98 18.01 -9.90 -3.58
CA LEU A 98 18.83 -9.14 -4.52
C LEU A 98 18.98 -9.86 -5.87
N SER A 99 19.20 -11.18 -5.83
CA SER A 99 19.25 -12.00 -7.04
C SER A 99 17.92 -11.98 -7.79
N LEU A 100 16.80 -12.10 -7.07
CA LEU A 100 15.45 -11.98 -7.63
C LEU A 100 15.24 -10.61 -8.28
N GLN A 101 15.70 -9.53 -7.65
CA GLN A 101 15.59 -8.18 -8.21
C GLN A 101 16.36 -8.07 -9.54
N ARG A 102 17.58 -8.60 -9.62
CA ARG A 102 18.36 -8.60 -10.86
C ARG A 102 17.67 -9.38 -11.99
N LEU A 103 17.09 -10.54 -11.67
CA LEU A 103 16.30 -11.33 -12.63
C LEU A 103 15.04 -10.57 -13.06
N ALA A 104 14.32 -9.96 -12.12
CA ALA A 104 13.12 -9.21 -12.43
C ALA A 104 13.44 -8.01 -13.35
N GLU A 105 14.54 -7.31 -13.09
CA GLU A 105 15.01 -6.16 -13.87
C GLU A 105 15.38 -6.55 -15.31
N SER A 106 16.03 -7.69 -15.53
CA SER A 106 16.35 -8.16 -16.90
C SER A 106 15.10 -8.49 -17.72
N HIS A 107 13.99 -8.82 -17.06
CA HIS A 107 12.70 -9.09 -17.68
C HIS A 107 11.72 -7.92 -17.63
N ALA A 108 12.12 -6.80 -17.01
CA ALA A 108 11.28 -5.64 -16.80
C ALA A 108 11.21 -4.76 -18.04
N GLN A 109 10.01 -4.23 -18.27
CA GLN A 109 9.75 -3.16 -19.20
C GLN A 109 8.97 -2.07 -18.46
N GLN A 110 9.40 -0.83 -18.61
CA GLN A 110 8.68 0.32 -18.06
C GLN A 110 7.25 0.38 -18.61
N ASP A 111 6.31 0.90 -17.82
CA ASP A 111 4.94 1.14 -18.27
C ASP A 111 4.93 1.84 -19.64
N PRO A 112 4.38 1.21 -20.69
CA PRO A 112 4.34 1.78 -22.04
C PRO A 112 3.67 3.15 -22.10
N THR A 113 2.79 3.46 -21.14
CA THR A 113 2.08 4.74 -21.08
C THR A 113 2.87 5.81 -20.33
N PHE A 114 3.97 5.43 -19.67
CA PHE A 114 4.79 6.29 -18.79
C PHE A 114 4.00 7.07 -17.74
N LYS A 115 2.79 6.60 -17.38
CA LYS A 115 1.94 7.24 -16.37
C LYS A 115 2.28 6.80 -14.96
N THR A 116 2.94 5.66 -14.83
CA THR A 116 3.29 5.05 -13.56
C THR A 116 4.77 4.68 -13.52
N SER A 117 5.35 4.66 -12.32
CA SER A 117 6.71 4.16 -12.05
C SER A 117 6.78 2.62 -12.01
N LEU A 118 5.73 1.93 -12.43
CA LEU A 118 5.64 0.48 -12.34
C LEU A 118 6.40 -0.19 -13.48
N ALA A 119 7.13 -1.25 -13.13
CA ALA A 119 7.78 -2.12 -14.09
C ALA A 119 6.88 -3.33 -14.36
N TYR A 120 6.54 -3.54 -15.62
CA TYR A 120 5.87 -4.75 -16.05
C TYR A 120 6.90 -5.81 -16.39
N THR A 121 6.74 -7.00 -15.81
CA THR A 121 7.64 -8.13 -16.06
C THR A 121 6.92 -9.27 -16.74
N ARG A 122 7.67 -10.04 -17.54
CA ARG A 122 7.24 -11.36 -18.05
C ARG A 122 7.58 -12.50 -17.09
N LEU A 123 8.35 -12.21 -16.06
CA LEU A 123 8.81 -13.18 -15.08
C LEU A 123 7.64 -13.63 -14.20
N THR A 124 7.18 -14.86 -14.41
CA THR A 124 6.20 -15.49 -13.54
C THR A 124 6.84 -15.91 -12.22
N ALA A 125 6.03 -16.07 -11.17
CA ALA A 125 6.55 -16.56 -9.88
C ALA A 125 7.17 -17.96 -10.00
N ALA A 126 6.62 -18.83 -10.86
CA ALA A 126 7.15 -20.17 -11.08
C ALA A 126 8.50 -20.17 -11.82
N SER A 127 8.67 -19.30 -12.84
CA SER A 127 9.96 -19.13 -13.52
C SER A 127 11.00 -18.51 -12.58
N ALA A 128 10.63 -17.49 -11.81
CA ALA A 128 11.52 -16.88 -10.81
C ALA A 128 12.05 -17.91 -9.81
N LEU A 129 11.18 -18.80 -9.30
CA LEU A 129 11.60 -19.88 -8.41
C LEU A 129 12.53 -20.89 -9.07
N LYS A 130 12.35 -21.19 -10.37
CA LYS A 130 13.24 -22.10 -11.10
C LYS A 130 14.62 -21.46 -11.30
N GLU A 131 14.66 -20.22 -11.76
CA GLU A 131 15.90 -19.47 -11.98
C GLU A 131 16.67 -19.28 -10.66
N LEU A 132 16.00 -18.98 -9.55
CA LEU A 132 16.65 -18.93 -8.25
C LEU A 132 17.22 -20.29 -7.81
N LYS A 133 16.56 -21.40 -8.12
CA LYS A 133 17.12 -22.74 -7.85
C LYS A 133 18.37 -23.01 -8.71
N GLU A 134 18.35 -22.59 -9.97
CA GLU A 134 19.49 -22.70 -10.89
C GLU A 134 20.68 -21.84 -10.43
N LEU A 135 20.42 -20.71 -9.77
CA LEU A 135 21.44 -19.89 -9.11
C LEU A 135 21.98 -20.50 -7.80
N GLY A 136 21.46 -21.65 -7.37
CA GLY A 136 21.97 -22.39 -6.21
C GLY A 136 21.24 -22.14 -4.88
N PHE A 137 20.12 -21.42 -4.88
CA PHE A 137 19.33 -21.23 -3.65
C PHE A 137 18.58 -22.52 -3.27
N SER A 138 18.68 -22.91 -1.99
CA SER A 138 18.03 -24.13 -1.48
C SER A 138 16.50 -24.01 -1.55
N PRO A 139 15.76 -25.10 -1.86
CA PRO A 139 14.30 -25.07 -1.88
C PRO A 139 13.68 -24.67 -0.53
N GLU A 140 14.37 -24.90 0.58
CA GLU A 140 13.92 -24.51 1.93
C GLU A 140 14.00 -22.98 2.17
N GLN A 141 14.92 -22.31 1.47
CA GLN A 141 15.08 -20.86 1.55
C GLN A 141 14.07 -20.12 0.66
N LEU A 142 13.52 -20.80 -0.34
CA LEU A 142 12.60 -20.22 -1.30
C LEU A 142 11.16 -20.22 -0.78
N PRO A 143 10.40 -19.14 -1.01
CA PRO A 143 9.03 -19.06 -0.57
C PRO A 143 8.12 -19.86 -1.52
N GLY A 144 6.88 -20.11 -1.10
CA GLY A 144 5.86 -20.67 -1.99
C GLY A 144 5.57 -19.76 -3.19
N ALA A 145 5.02 -20.30 -4.28
CA ALA A 145 4.77 -19.55 -5.52
C ALA A 145 3.86 -18.33 -5.33
N SER A 146 2.84 -18.43 -4.47
CA SER A 146 1.95 -17.30 -4.13
C SER A 146 2.70 -16.18 -3.39
N THR A 147 3.53 -16.54 -2.42
CA THR A 147 4.38 -15.59 -1.69
C THR A 147 5.40 -14.95 -2.62
N MET A 148 6.02 -15.72 -3.53
CA MET A 148 6.93 -15.18 -4.55
C MET A 148 6.25 -14.12 -5.43
N ALA A 149 5.01 -14.36 -5.87
CA ALA A 149 4.25 -13.36 -6.62
C ALA A 149 4.01 -12.08 -5.80
N GLN A 150 3.72 -12.21 -4.50
CA GLN A 150 3.57 -11.05 -3.61
C GLN A 150 4.89 -10.31 -3.41
N VAL A 151 6.02 -11.02 -3.26
CA VAL A 151 7.37 -10.42 -3.15
C VAL A 151 7.67 -9.59 -4.39
N LEU A 152 7.47 -10.14 -5.60
CA LEU A 152 7.65 -9.42 -6.86
C LEU A 152 6.77 -8.16 -6.93
N ASN A 153 5.49 -8.26 -6.54
CA ASN A 153 4.58 -7.12 -6.50
C ASN A 153 5.03 -6.04 -5.51
N ARG A 154 5.54 -6.42 -4.32
CA ARG A 154 6.09 -5.49 -3.32
C ARG A 154 7.34 -4.78 -3.83
N MET A 155 8.20 -5.49 -4.57
CA MET A 155 9.38 -4.93 -5.25
C MET A 155 9.02 -4.04 -6.45
N GLY A 156 7.73 -3.92 -6.81
CA GLY A 156 7.25 -3.05 -7.88
C GLY A 156 7.09 -3.71 -9.24
N TYR A 157 7.37 -5.02 -9.33
CA TYR A 157 7.28 -5.80 -10.56
C TYR A 157 5.90 -6.46 -10.69
N ARG A 158 5.13 -6.04 -11.71
CA ARG A 158 3.81 -6.62 -11.98
C ARG A 158 3.84 -7.51 -13.22
N LEU A 159 3.31 -8.72 -13.09
CA LEU A 159 3.20 -9.64 -14.22
C LEU A 159 2.28 -9.05 -15.29
N ARG A 160 2.79 -8.96 -16.52
CA ARG A 160 1.98 -8.64 -17.71
C ARG A 160 2.43 -9.50 -18.86
N LEU A 161 1.47 -10.12 -19.54
CA LEU A 161 1.76 -10.76 -20.82
C LEU A 161 2.04 -9.67 -21.85
N VAL A 162 3.14 -9.82 -22.60
CA VAL A 162 3.45 -8.93 -23.71
C VAL A 162 2.40 -9.15 -24.79
N VAL A 163 1.48 -8.19 -24.91
CA VAL A 163 0.58 -8.11 -26.05
C VAL A 163 1.35 -7.38 -27.15
N LYS A 164 1.76 -8.10 -28.20
CA LYS A 164 2.29 -7.45 -29.40
C LYS A 164 1.22 -6.51 -29.95
N ALA A 165 1.62 -5.28 -30.26
CA ALA A 165 0.74 -4.35 -30.96
C ALA A 165 0.29 -5.00 -32.26
N LYS A 166 -1.03 -5.06 -32.49
CA LYS A 166 -1.57 -5.49 -33.79
C LYS A 166 -1.37 -4.32 -34.75
N PRO A 167 -0.50 -4.42 -35.78
CA PRO A 167 -0.31 -3.34 -36.73
C PRO A 167 -1.61 -3.07 -37.47
N GLN A 168 -2.11 -1.84 -37.40
CA GLN A 168 -3.25 -1.42 -38.22
C GLN A 168 -2.77 -1.31 -39.67
N LYS A 169 -3.10 -2.31 -40.48
CA LYS A 169 -2.83 -2.29 -41.93
C LYS A 169 -3.68 -1.17 -42.54
N LYS A 170 -3.03 -0.13 -43.08
CA LYS A 170 -3.72 0.91 -43.87
C LYS A 170 -4.32 0.24 -45.10
N SER A 171 -5.65 0.14 -45.18
CA SER A 171 -6.32 -0.28 -46.41
C SER A 171 -6.21 0.86 -47.43
N HIS A 172 -5.87 0.51 -48.67
CA HIS A 172 -5.87 1.48 -49.77
C HIS A 172 -7.33 1.89 -50.03
N LYS A 173 -7.65 3.19 -50.04
CA LYS A 173 -8.98 3.65 -50.45
C LYS A 173 -9.23 3.15 -51.89
N GLN A 174 -10.40 2.55 -52.14
CA GLN A 174 -10.81 2.21 -53.51
C GLN A 174 -10.93 3.51 -54.31
N MET A 175 -10.22 3.58 -55.43
CA MET A 175 -10.37 4.66 -56.41
C MET A 175 -11.78 4.56 -57.01
N THR A 176 -12.54 5.64 -56.92
CA THR A 176 -13.78 5.81 -57.68
C THR A 176 -13.42 5.91 -59.16
N SER A 177 -13.72 4.89 -59.96
CA SER A 177 -13.60 4.98 -61.41
C SER A 177 -14.57 6.03 -61.93
N LEU A 178 -14.09 6.99 -62.73
CA LEU A 178 -14.97 7.92 -63.42
C LEU A 178 -15.86 7.15 -64.39
N THR A 179 -17.18 7.30 -64.25
CA THR A 179 -18.16 6.84 -65.23
C THR A 179 -17.89 7.59 -66.53
N THR A 180 -17.35 6.91 -67.55
CA THR A 180 -17.22 7.48 -68.89
C THR A 180 -18.61 7.86 -69.40
N SER A 181 -18.83 9.15 -69.63
CA SER A 181 -20.06 9.70 -70.17
C SER A 181 -20.39 9.06 -71.52
N LYS A 182 -21.62 8.54 -71.66
CA LYS A 182 -22.17 8.12 -72.95
C LYS A 182 -22.33 9.36 -73.83
N THR A 183 -21.56 9.46 -74.91
CA THR A 183 -21.81 10.47 -75.96
C THR A 183 -22.71 9.85 -77.01
N SER A 184 -23.99 10.24 -77.00
CA SER A 184 -24.95 9.99 -78.07
C SER A 184 -25.00 11.21 -79.00
N HIS A 185 -24.72 11.00 -80.30
CA HIS A 185 -25.32 11.62 -81.51
C HIS A 185 -24.37 11.32 -82.70
N ILE A 186 -24.70 10.43 -83.66
CA ILE A 186 -25.67 10.51 -84.78
C ILE A 186 -25.08 11.18 -86.04
N LEU A 187 -25.03 10.38 -87.14
CA LEU A 187 -24.85 10.69 -88.58
C LEU A 187 -23.41 11.01 -89.04
N GLN A 188 -22.89 10.63 -90.22
CA GLN A 188 -23.49 10.25 -91.50
C GLN A 188 -22.39 9.67 -92.43
N GLN A 189 -22.79 8.86 -93.42
CA GLN A 189 -22.11 8.56 -94.71
C GLN A 189 -20.86 7.63 -94.64
N ALA A 190 -20.61 6.71 -95.59
CA ALA A 190 -21.05 6.65 -96.99
C ALA A 190 -21.19 5.20 -97.49
N ASN A 191 -22.22 4.98 -98.31
CA ASN A 191 -22.21 4.00 -99.40
C ASN A 191 -21.13 4.40 -100.43
N GLN A 192 -20.35 3.42 -100.89
CA GLN A 192 -19.76 3.26 -102.24
C GLN A 192 -19.18 1.83 -102.26
N LEU A 193 -19.77 0.85 -102.96
CA LEU A 193 -19.49 0.47 -104.38
C LEU A 193 -17.96 0.34 -104.59
N SER A 194 -17.34 -0.75 -105.03
CA SER A 194 -17.66 -1.98 -105.77
C SER A 194 -16.58 -3.03 -105.38
N ASP A 195 -16.80 -4.34 -105.47
CA ASP A 195 -16.88 -5.12 -106.71
C ASP A 195 -17.88 -6.29 -106.61
#